data_AF-A0A2T1HXD4-F1
#
_entry.id   AF-A0A2T1HXD4-F1
#
_cell.length_a   1.000
_cell.length_b   1.000
_cell.length_c   1.000
_cell.angle_alpha   90.00
_cell.angle_beta   90.00
_cell.angle_gamma   90.00
#
_symmetry.space_group_name_H-M   'P 1'
#
loop_
_entity.id
_entity.type
_entity.pdbx_description
1 polymer ?
#
loop_
_entity_poly.entity_id
_entity_poly.type
_entity_poly.pdbx_seq_one_letter_code
_entity_poly.pdbx_strand_id
1 'polypeptide(L)'
;MDEQTYGALGNPGMGFFAMLVVGVLAGWIAEKITESRHGLFTNLLVGIAGSFVGGKLAELLNVPVFGFFRTLVAAVIGAVLVLWIWRQVRGRPPGY
;
A
#
# COMPACT_ATOMS: atom_id res chain seq x y z
N MET A 1 22.57 -17.18 -15.90
CA MET A 1 22.69 -15.77 -15.47
C MET A 1 21.80 -15.67 -14.24
N ASP A 2 22.30 -16.04 -13.07
CA ASP A 2 21.44 -16.41 -11.92
C ASP A 2 22.03 -15.95 -10.58
N GLU A 3 22.45 -14.67 -10.49
CA GLU A 3 23.08 -14.15 -9.25
C GLU A 3 22.45 -12.84 -8.73
N GLN A 4 21.58 -12.18 -9.51
CA GLN A 4 20.89 -10.95 -9.07
C GLN A 4 19.46 -11.19 -8.57
N THR A 5 18.87 -12.35 -8.83
CA THR A 5 17.46 -12.64 -8.51
C THR A 5 17.25 -13.22 -7.10
N TYR A 6 18.30 -13.77 -6.47
CA TYR A 6 18.20 -14.51 -5.20
C TYR A 6 18.51 -13.70 -3.94
N GLY A 7 19.05 -12.48 -4.04
CA GLY A 7 19.41 -11.68 -2.87
C GLY A 7 18.20 -11.25 -2.01
N ALA A 8 17.06 -10.95 -2.63
CA ALA A 8 15.90 -10.34 -1.96
C ALA A 8 14.76 -11.32 -1.60
N LEU A 9 14.72 -12.50 -2.23
CA LEU A 9 13.64 -13.49 -2.07
C LEU A 9 14.07 -14.78 -1.37
N GLY A 10 15.37 -14.99 -1.13
CA GLY A 10 15.89 -16.19 -0.44
C GLY A 10 15.87 -16.11 1.09
N ASN A 11 15.58 -14.95 1.67
CA ASN A 11 15.56 -14.77 3.13
C ASN A 11 14.15 -14.29 3.55
N PRO A 12 13.31 -15.16 4.16
CA PRO A 12 11.91 -14.83 4.49
C PRO A 12 11.76 -13.58 5.38
N GLY A 13 12.83 -13.16 6.06
CA GLY A 13 12.88 -11.89 6.79
C GLY A 13 12.83 -10.64 5.89
N MET A 14 13.52 -10.61 4.74
CA MET A 14 13.60 -9.38 3.94
C MET A 14 12.28 -9.01 3.27
N GLY A 15 11.50 -10.00 2.83
CA GLY A 15 10.16 -9.76 2.26
C GLY A 15 9.18 -9.19 3.28
N PHE A 16 9.20 -9.70 4.52
CA PHE A 16 8.35 -9.21 5.59
C PHE A 16 8.72 -7.79 6.03
N PHE A 17 10.02 -7.52 6.25
CA PHE A 17 10.47 -6.17 6.58
C PHE A 17 10.19 -5.16 5.46
N ALA A 18 10.41 -5.53 4.20
CA ALA A 18 10.10 -4.67 3.06
C ALA A 18 8.59 -4.38 2.96
N MET A 19 7.74 -5.37 3.20
CA MET A 19 6.28 -5.19 3.24
C MET A 19 5.86 -4.23 4.35
N LEU A 20 6.45 -4.33 5.55
CA LEU A 20 6.17 -3.39 6.64
C LEU A 20 6.59 -1.96 6.26
N VAL A 21 7.79 -1.79 5.72
CA VAL A 21 8.30 -0.48 5.28
C VAL A 21 7.41 0.12 4.19
N VAL A 22 7.10 -0.67 3.15
CA VAL A 22 6.20 -0.26 2.08
C VAL A 22 4.81 0.07 2.62
N GLY A 23 4.28 -0.73 3.54
CA GLY A 23 2.97 -0.51 4.16
C GLY A 23 2.91 0.80 4.95
N VAL A 24 3.87 1.06 5.84
CA VAL A 24 3.91 2.32 6.59
C VAL A 24 4.05 3.52 5.65
N LEU A 25 4.97 3.45 4.68
CA LEU A 25 5.18 4.53 3.71
C LEU A 25 3.93 4.77 2.86
N ALA A 26 3.33 3.71 2.31
CA ALA A 26 2.15 3.81 1.46
C ALA A 26 0.94 4.37 2.23
N GLY A 27 0.71 3.87 3.46
CA GLY A 27 -0.37 4.34 4.31
C GLY A 27 -0.19 5.81 4.73
N TRP A 28 1.03 6.22 5.07
CA TRP A 28 1.34 7.61 5.41
C TRP A 28 1.16 8.55 4.21
N ILE A 29 1.61 8.15 3.02
CA ILE A 29 1.39 8.92 1.79
C ILE A 29 -0.12 9.02 1.51
N ALA A 30 -0.86 7.92 1.58
CA ALA A 30 -2.29 7.92 1.34
C ALA A 30 -3.07 8.77 2.36
N GLU A 31 -2.65 8.76 3.63
CA GLU A 31 -3.17 9.65 4.67
C GLU A 31 -2.98 11.12 4.29
N LYS A 32 -1.80 11.50 3.80
CA LYS A 32 -1.51 12.87 3.36
C LYS A 32 -2.35 13.29 2.16
N ILE A 33 -2.49 12.45 1.12
CA ILE A 33 -3.29 12.85 -0.06
C ILE A 33 -4.77 12.89 0.29
N THR A 34 -5.22 12.08 1.25
CA THR A 34 -6.61 12.12 1.70
C THR A 34 -6.84 13.19 2.76
N GLU A 35 -5.84 13.95 3.22
CA GLU A 35 -6.00 14.90 4.33
C GLU A 35 -6.65 14.26 5.58
N SER A 36 -6.31 12.99 5.83
CA SER A 36 -6.78 12.28 7.02
C SER A 36 -5.80 12.48 8.18
N ARG A 37 -6.24 12.21 9.41
CA ARG A 37 -5.35 12.12 10.59
C ARG A 37 -5.52 10.76 11.23
N HIS A 38 -4.54 9.90 11.02
CA HIS A 38 -4.51 8.53 11.49
C HIS A 38 -3.17 8.25 12.19
N GLY A 39 -3.16 7.31 13.13
CA GLY A 39 -1.93 6.89 13.80
C GLY A 39 -1.09 5.97 12.91
N LEU A 40 0.17 5.75 13.33
CA LEU A 40 1.11 4.84 12.65
C LEU A 40 0.52 3.44 12.42
N PHE A 41 -0.24 2.93 13.40
CA PHE A 41 -0.89 1.63 13.32
C PHE A 41 -1.94 1.57 12.20
N THR A 42 -2.79 2.60 12.08
CA THR A 42 -3.79 2.67 11.02
C THR A 42 -3.13 2.80 9.66
N ASN A 43 -2.08 3.62 9.53
CA ASN A 43 -1.34 3.75 8.28
C ASN A 43 -0.71 2.43 7.85
N LEU A 44 -0.11 1.68 8.78
CA LEU A 44 0.42 0.35 8.49
C LEU A 44 -0.68 -0.60 7.97
N LEU A 45 -1.82 -0.68 8.65
CA LEU A 45 -2.93 -1.55 8.24
C LEU A 45 -3.49 -1.15 6.87
N VAL A 46 -3.72 0.14 6.66
CA VAL A 46 -4.21 0.69 5.40
C VAL A 46 -3.21 0.46 4.27
N GLY A 47 -1.92 0.64 4.53
CA GLY A 47 -0.87 0.40 3.55
C GLY A 47 -0.70 -1.07 3.20
N ILE A 48 -0.81 -1.98 4.18
CA ILE A 48 -0.86 -3.43 3.94
C ILE A 48 -2.08 -3.76 3.07
N ALA A 49 -3.28 -3.33 3.45
CA ALA A 49 -4.49 -3.54 2.66
C ALA A 49 -4.37 -2.95 1.24
N GLY A 50 -3.79 -1.76 1.14
CA GLY A 50 -3.49 -1.07 -0.10
C GLY A 50 -2.52 -1.82 -1.00
N SER A 51 -1.52 -2.51 -0.45
CA SER A 51 -0.59 -3.34 -1.22
C SER A 51 -1.29 -4.49 -1.96
N PHE A 52 -2.28 -5.14 -1.31
CA PHE A 52 -3.08 -6.19 -1.93
C PHE A 52 -4.00 -5.64 -3.01
N VAL A 53 -4.71 -4.55 -2.72
CA VAL A 53 -5.63 -3.90 -3.67
C VAL A 53 -4.87 -3.35 -4.87
N GLY A 54 -3.77 -2.64 -4.64
CA GLY A 54 -2.92 -2.07 -5.68
C GLY A 54 -2.27 -3.11 -6.57
N GLY A 55 -1.80 -4.22 -5.98
CA GLY A 55 -1.28 -5.37 -6.74
C GLY A 55 -2.34 -5.99 -7.65
N LYS A 56 -3.56 -6.21 -7.13
CA LYS A 56 -4.68 -6.74 -7.91
C LYS A 56 -5.14 -5.81 -9.03
N LEU A 57 -5.15 -4.50 -8.78
CA LEU A 57 -5.45 -3.49 -9.81
C LEU A 57 -4.40 -3.48 -10.91
N ALA A 58 -3.13 -3.54 -10.55
CA ALA A 58 -2.05 -3.57 -11.54
C ALA A 58 -2.08 -4.87 -12.37
N GLU A 59 -2.40 -6.00 -11.76
CA GLU A 59 -2.62 -7.27 -12.44
C GLU A 59 -3.76 -7.17 -13.47
N LEU A 60 -4.90 -6.59 -13.06
CA LEU A 60 -6.05 -6.40 -13.95
C LEU A 60 -5.75 -5.46 -15.13
N LEU A 61 -4.93 -4.44 -14.90
CA LEU A 61 -4.49 -3.48 -15.92
C LEU A 61 -3.29 -3.97 -16.75
N ASN A 62 -2.82 -5.20 -16.52
CA ASN A 62 -1.62 -5.77 -17.16
C ASN A 62 -0.36 -4.90 -16.97
N VAL A 63 -0.28 -4.17 -15.85
CA VAL A 63 0.86 -3.31 -15.50
C VAL A 63 1.85 -4.11 -14.67
N PRO A 64 3.11 -4.28 -15.13
CA PRO A 64 4.10 -5.04 -14.40
C PRO A 64 4.60 -4.26 -13.17
N VAL A 65 4.28 -4.79 -11.99
CA VAL A 65 4.75 -4.29 -10.68
C VAL A 65 5.92 -5.14 -10.22
N PHE A 66 7.12 -4.56 -10.26
CA PHE A 66 8.34 -5.21 -9.80
C PHE A 66 9.29 -4.21 -9.15
N GLY A 67 10.11 -4.71 -8.23
CA GLY A 67 11.03 -3.89 -7.45
C GLY A 67 10.31 -2.99 -6.44
N PHE A 68 11.11 -2.35 -5.57
CA PHE A 68 10.61 -1.58 -4.44
C PHE A 68 9.72 -0.39 -4.88
N PHE A 69 10.17 0.41 -5.85
CA PHE A 69 9.47 1.63 -6.26
C PHE A 69 8.09 1.35 -6.87
N ARG A 70 7.97 0.38 -7.78
CA ARG A 70 6.67 0.08 -8.40
C ARG A 70 5.71 -0.54 -7.39
N THR A 71 6.22 -1.39 -6.49
CA THR A 71 5.43 -1.97 -5.39
C THR A 71 4.91 -0.88 -4.46
N LEU A 72 5.76 0.09 -4.10
CA LEU A 72 5.37 1.24 -3.29
C LEU A 72 4.29 2.07 -3.99
N VAL A 73 4.46 2.39 -5.27
CA VAL A 73 3.46 3.17 -6.03
C VAL A 73 2.13 2.42 -6.12
N ALA A 74 2.15 1.13 -6.44
CA ALA A 74 0.94 0.31 -6.46
C ALA A 74 0.25 0.28 -5.09
N ALA A 75 1.02 0.08 -4.00
CA ALA A 75 0.51 0.10 -2.64
C ALA A 75 -0.09 1.46 -2.24
N VAL A 76 0.53 2.58 -2.64
CA VAL A 76 -0.01 3.93 -2.43
C VAL A 76 -1.35 4.08 -3.15
N ILE A 77 -1.43 3.72 -4.43
CA ILE A 77 -2.67 3.82 -5.22
C ILE A 77 -3.78 2.98 -4.58
N GLY A 78 -3.48 1.75 -4.19
CA GLY A 78 -4.43 0.88 -3.50
C GLY A 78 -4.85 1.44 -2.13
N ALA A 79 -3.93 1.98 -1.35
CA ALA A 79 -4.22 2.57 -0.04
C ALA A 79 -5.10 3.82 -0.15
N VAL A 80 -4.84 4.69 -1.14
CA VAL A 80 -5.68 5.84 -1.47
C VAL A 80 -7.08 5.38 -1.84
N LEU A 81 -7.20 4.33 -2.66
CA LEU A 81 -8.51 3.78 -3.06
C LEU A 81 -9.27 3.21 -1.85
N VAL A 82 -8.59 2.47 -0.97
CA VAL A 82 -9.18 1.93 0.26
C VAL A 82 -9.72 3.06 1.16
N LEU A 83 -8.92 4.10 1.41
CA LEU A 83 -9.34 5.25 2.21
C LEU A 83 -10.49 6.03 1.54
N TRP A 84 -10.46 6.15 0.22
CA TRP A 84 -11.51 6.82 -0.53
C TRP A 84 -12.84 6.08 -0.40
N ILE A 85 -12.86 4.76 -0.61
CA ILE A 85 -14.06 3.93 -0.42
C ILE A 85 -14.53 4.00 1.03
N TRP A 86 -13.61 3.88 1.99
CA TRP A 86 -13.93 3.96 3.41
C TRP A 86 -14.61 5.27 3.78
N ARG A 87 -14.15 6.40 3.22
CA ARG A 87 -14.78 7.72 3.42
C ARG A 87 -16.19 7.80 2.83
N GLN A 88 -16.41 7.23 1.65
CA GLN A 88 -17.74 7.20 1.03
C GLN A 88 -18.72 6.39 1.90
N VAL A 89 -18.27 5.25 2.42
CA VAL A 89 -19.08 4.39 3.30
C VAL A 89 -19.35 5.05 4.65
N ARG A 90 -18.39 5.80 5.21
CA ARG A 90 -18.54 6.37 6.56
C ARG A 90 -19.47 7.58 6.63
N GLY A 91 -19.80 8.21 5.50
CA GLY A 91 -20.74 9.33 5.43
C GLY A 91 -20.24 10.58 6.17
N ARG A 92 -20.59 11.77 5.67
CA ARG A 92 -20.42 13.00 6.45
C ARG A 92 -21.27 12.84 7.73
N PRO A 93 -20.76 13.13 8.94
CA PRO A 93 -21.63 13.19 10.12
C PRO A 93 -22.77 14.15 9.81
N PRO A 94 -24.04 13.82 10.14
CA PRO A 94 -25.15 14.75 10.02
C PRO A 94 -24.80 16.00 10.82
N GLY A 95 -24.51 17.09 10.13
CA GLY A 95 -24.46 18.42 10.74
C GLY A 95 -25.88 18.76 11.13
N TYR A 96 -26.11 18.97 12.43
CA TYR A 96 -27.34 19.51 12.99
C TYR A 96 -27.48 20.99 12.60
#